data_AF-A0A955E528-F1
#
_entry.id   AF-A0A955E528-F1
#
_cell.length_a   1.000
_cell.length_b   1.000
_cell.length_c   1.000
_cell.angle_alpha   90.00
_cell.angle_beta   90.00
_cell.angle_gamma   90.00
#
_symmetry.space_group_name_H-M   'P 1'
#
loop_
_entity.id
_entity.type
_entity.pdbx_description
1 polymer ?
#
loop_
_entity_poly.entity_id
_entity_poly.type
_entity_poly.pdbx_seq_one_letter_code
_entity_poly.pdbx_strand_id
1 'polypeptide(L)'
;MTTELLNRLGLTNHPRVVMKVTGNESPDADGIAVSMNPATGKPIAGIRLDDAKSYEEVTQRSVEAFKKWRTVPAPKRGEVV
;
A
#
# COMPACT_ATOMS: atom_id res chain seq x y z
N MET A 1 -5.89 17.45 12.58
CA MET A 1 -6.06 16.11 13.19
C MET A 1 -5.75 14.98 12.22
N THR A 2 -6.47 14.81 11.09
CA THR A 2 -6.24 13.66 10.17
C THR A 2 -4.82 13.62 9.59
N THR A 3 -4.28 14.74 9.12
CA THR A 3 -2.93 14.81 8.54
C THR A 3 -1.81 14.47 9.54
N GLU A 4 -1.99 14.83 10.81
CA GLU A 4 -1.02 14.53 11.87
C GLU A 4 -0.99 13.03 12.19
N LEU A 5 -2.14 12.38 12.24
CA LEU A 5 -2.25 10.93 12.41
C LEU A 5 -1.57 10.18 11.26
N LEU A 6 -1.85 10.57 10.01
CA LEU A 6 -1.24 9.94 8.83
C LEU A 6 0.29 10.10 8.82
N ASN A 7 0.79 11.24 9.31
CA ASN A 7 2.22 11.46 9.46
C ASN A 7 2.84 10.57 10.55
N ARG A 8 2.17 10.41 11.70
CA ARG A 8 2.61 9.49 12.76
C ARG A 8 2.64 8.02 12.31
N LEU A 9 1.77 7.64 11.38
CA LEU A 9 1.77 6.31 10.75
C LEU A 9 2.79 6.19 9.60
N GLY A 10 3.54 7.25 9.28
CA GLY A 10 4.53 7.26 8.20
C GLY A 10 3.95 7.25 6.79
N LEU A 11 2.63 7.43 6.64
CA LEU A 11 1.94 7.32 5.35
C LEU A 11 2.19 8.52 4.45
N THR A 12 2.39 9.71 5.01
CA THR A 12 2.66 10.95 4.26
C THR A 12 3.94 10.91 3.43
N ASN A 13 4.90 10.06 3.80
CA ASN A 13 6.19 9.91 3.12
C ASN A 13 6.24 8.71 2.16
N HIS A 14 5.17 7.90 2.10
CA HIS A 14 5.18 6.69 1.30
C HIS A 14 5.01 7.05 -0.20
N PRO A 15 5.83 6.50 -1.12
CA PRO A 15 5.85 6.90 -2.53
C PRO A 15 4.52 6.65 -3.28
N ARG A 16 3.67 5.77 -2.76
CA ARG A 16 2.34 5.48 -3.33
C ARG A 16 1.21 6.37 -2.81
N VAL A 17 1.45 7.14 -1.75
CA VAL A 17 0.39 7.95 -1.13
C VAL A 17 0.32 9.32 -1.80
N VAL A 18 -0.88 9.70 -2.23
CA VAL A 18 -1.20 10.98 -2.87
C VAL A 18 -2.08 11.77 -1.92
N MET A 19 -1.48 12.75 -1.22
CA MET A 19 -2.19 13.54 -0.20
C MET A 19 -3.17 14.57 -0.77
N LYS A 20 -3.00 14.94 -2.05
CA LYS A 20 -3.87 15.89 -2.75
C LYS A 20 -4.72 15.12 -3.76
N VAL A 21 -5.94 14.77 -3.35
CA VAL A 21 -6.94 14.13 -4.22
C VAL A 21 -8.25 14.88 -4.12
N THR A 22 -8.97 14.89 -5.23
CA THR A 22 -10.26 15.57 -5.37
C THR A 22 -11.43 14.65 -5.09
N GLY A 23 -11.23 13.33 -5.24
CA GLY A 23 -12.27 12.32 -5.13
C GLY A 23 -12.85 11.88 -6.48
N ASN A 24 -12.40 12.48 -7.57
CA ASN A 24 -12.82 12.13 -8.93
C ASN A 24 -11.85 11.15 -9.61
N GLU A 25 -10.69 10.92 -9.00
CA GLU A 25 -9.69 10.00 -9.51
C GLU A 25 -10.20 8.56 -9.46
N SER A 26 -9.88 7.78 -10.49
CA SER A 26 -10.28 6.38 -10.59
C SER A 26 -9.09 5.44 -10.84
N PRO A 27 -9.20 4.16 -10.41
CA PRO A 27 -8.20 3.14 -10.72
C PRO A 27 -7.90 3.02 -12.23
N ASP A 28 -8.94 3.06 -13.06
CA ASP A 28 -8.82 2.76 -14.49
C ASP A 28 -8.26 3.94 -15.29
N ALA A 29 -8.64 5.17 -14.96
CA ALA A 29 -8.19 6.36 -15.70
C ALA A 29 -6.88 6.95 -15.16
N ASP A 30 -6.72 6.99 -13.84
CA ASP A 30 -5.62 7.73 -13.17
C ASP A 30 -4.59 6.79 -12.54
N GLY A 31 -4.90 5.50 -12.42
CA GLY A 31 -4.12 4.56 -11.62
C GLY A 31 -4.14 4.88 -10.13
N ILE A 32 -5.15 5.63 -9.66
CA ILE A 32 -5.26 6.10 -8.28
C ILE A 32 -6.59 5.63 -7.70
N ALA A 33 -6.53 4.91 -6.58
CA ALA A 33 -7.70 4.60 -5.76
C ALA A 33 -7.84 5.64 -4.64
N VAL A 34 -8.98 6.31 -4.54
CA VAL A 34 -9.23 7.28 -3.46
C VAL A 34 -9.89 6.59 -2.27
N SER A 35 -9.27 6.71 -1.09
CA SER A 35 -9.89 6.31 0.17
C SER A 35 -10.80 7.42 0.67
N MET A 36 -12.11 7.13 0.77
CA MET A 36 -13.13 8.07 1.21
C MET A 36 -13.50 7.85 2.67
N ASN A 37 -13.76 8.93 3.40
CA ASN A 37 -14.31 8.85 4.74
C ASN A 37 -15.83 8.59 4.67
N PRO A 38 -16.34 7.43 5.13
CA PRO A 38 -17.75 7.09 4.98
C PRO A 38 -18.68 7.96 5.83
N ALA A 39 -18.19 8.59 6.90
CA ALA A 39 -18.99 9.45 7.77
C ALA A 39 -19.17 10.88 7.21
N THR A 40 -18.29 11.32 6.30
CA THR A 40 -18.28 12.71 5.80
C THR A 40 -18.33 12.82 4.29
N GLY A 41 -18.10 11.73 3.55
CA GLY A 41 -17.97 11.73 2.09
C GLY A 41 -16.70 12.43 1.57
N LYS A 42 -15.81 12.91 2.46
CA LYS A 42 -14.59 13.62 2.07
C LYS A 42 -13.45 12.64 1.79
N PRO A 43 -12.56 12.93 0.82
CA PRO A 43 -11.39 12.10 0.58
C PRO A 43 -10.39 12.18 1.74
N ILE A 44 -9.80 11.04 2.08
CA ILE A 44 -8.73 10.91 3.08
C ILE A 44 -7.37 11.06 2.39
N ALA A 45 -7.10 10.20 1.40
CA ALA A 45 -5.90 10.19 0.56
C ALA A 45 -6.13 9.32 -0.67
N GLY A 46 -5.35 9.54 -1.73
CA GLY A 46 -5.25 8.64 -2.87
C GLY A 46 -4.09 7.66 -2.73
N ILE A 47 -4.26 6.45 -3.27
CA ILE A 47 -3.22 5.44 -3.36
C ILE A 47 -2.94 5.14 -4.84
N ARG A 48 -1.70 5.35 -5.28
CA ARG A 48 -1.24 4.90 -6.60
C ARG A 48 -1.18 3.38 -6.62
N LEU A 49 -1.93 2.78 -7.54
CA LEU A 49 -1.97 1.34 -7.74
C LEU A 49 -0.75 0.86 -8.54
N ASP A 50 -0.40 -0.41 -8.36
CA ASP A 50 0.61 -1.08 -9.17
C ASP A 50 0.03 -1.42 -10.56
N ASP A 51 0.89 -1.37 -11.57
CA ASP A 51 0.57 -1.90 -12.89
C ASP A 51 0.84 -3.41 -12.97
N ALA A 52 0.42 -4.02 -14.07
CA ALA A 52 0.59 -5.45 -14.30
C ALA A 52 2.08 -5.89 -14.27
N LYS A 53 2.99 -5.02 -14.74
CA LYS A 53 4.42 -5.28 -14.73
C LYS A 53 4.97 -5.33 -13.30
N SER A 54 4.65 -4.33 -12.48
CA SER A 54 5.05 -4.25 -11.09
C SER A 54 4.49 -5.42 -10.28
N TYR A 55 3.25 -5.81 -10.56
CA TYR A 55 2.63 -7.00 -9.98
C TYR A 55 3.44 -8.28 -10.28
N GLU A 56 3.81 -8.51 -11.54
CA GLU A 56 4.59 -9.68 -11.94
C GLU A 56 5.97 -9.68 -11.25
N GLU A 57 6.66 -8.54 -11.25
CA GLU A 57 7.97 -8.39 -10.59
C GLU A 57 7.90 -8.65 -9.07
N VAL A 58 6.86 -8.18 -8.38
CA VAL A 58 6.66 -8.46 -6.95
C VAL A 58 6.35 -9.94 -6.71
N THR A 59 5.51 -10.54 -7.55
CA THR A 59 5.10 -11.94 -7.43
C THR A 59 6.31 -12.86 -7.59
N GLN A 60 7.11 -12.64 -8.64
CA GLN A 60 8.33 -13.42 -8.89
C GLN A 60 9.32 -13.30 -7.72
N ARG A 61 9.58 -12.07 -7.24
CA ARG A 61 10.46 -11.85 -6.07
C ARG A 61 9.95 -12.53 -4.80
N SER A 62 8.62 -12.54 -4.60
CA SER A 62 8.00 -13.20 -3.44
C SER A 62 8.21 -14.72 -3.49
N VAL A 63 8.04 -15.35 -4.65
CA VAL A 63 8.31 -16.78 -4.85
C VAL A 63 9.77 -17.11 -4.59
N GLU A 64 10.70 -16.27 -5.05
CA GLU A 64 12.14 -16.44 -4.80
C GLU A 64 12.50 -16.28 -3.32
N ALA A 65 11.94 -15.26 -2.64
CA ALA A 65 12.13 -15.06 -1.21
C ALA A 65 11.59 -16.26 -0.41
N PHE A 66 10.44 -16.80 -0.80
CA PHE A 66 9.84 -17.97 -0.14
C PHE A 66 10.74 -19.21 -0.18
N LYS A 67 11.49 -19.43 -1.27
CA LYS A 67 12.45 -20.54 -1.36
C LYS A 67 13.51 -20.49 -0.26
N LYS A 68 13.89 -19.29 0.20
CA LYS A 68 14.79 -19.08 1.35
C LYS A 68 14.01 -19.14 2.66
N TRP A 69 12.87 -18.47 2.74
CA TRP A 69 12.07 -18.43 3.98
C TRP A 69 11.62 -19.80 4.46
N ARG A 70 11.28 -20.72 3.54
CA ARG A 70 10.86 -22.09 3.90
C ARG A 70 11.95 -22.94 4.55
N THR A 71 13.23 -22.56 4.42
CA THR A 71 14.34 -23.26 5.09
C THR A 71 14.60 -22.75 6.51
N VAL A 72 14.00 -21.62 6.89
CA VAL A 72 14.10 -21.07 8.26
C VAL A 72 13.31 -21.97 9.22
N PRO A 73 13.88 -22.43 10.35
CA PRO A 73 13.16 -23.27 11.31
C PRO A 73 11.87 -22.64 11.83
N ALA A 74 10.84 -23.45 12.06
CA ALA A 74 9.52 -22.98 12.49
C ALA A 74 9.55 -22.05 13.73
N PRO A 75 10.33 -22.34 14.81
CA PRO A 75 10.41 -21.44 15.95
C PRO A 75 10.95 -20.06 15.59
N LYS A 76 12.02 -19.99 14.78
CA LYS A 76 12.60 -18.72 14.31
C LYS A 76 11.66 -17.93 13.41
N ARG A 77 10.83 -18.60 12.62
CA ARG A 77 9.77 -17.91 11.86
C ARG A 77 8.73 -17.31 12.80
N GLY A 78 8.42 -17.99 13.90
CA GLY A 78 7.52 -17.49 14.95
C GLY A 78 8.04 -16.25 15.68
N GLU A 79 9.36 -16.05 15.76
CA GLU A 79 9.95 -14.83 16.36
C GLU A 79 9.71 -13.55 15.53
N VAL A 80 9.34 -13.68 14.25
CA VAL A 80 9.10 -12.53 13.33
C VAL A 80 7.63 -12.11 13.30
N VAL A 81 6.70 -12.99 13.70
CA VAL A 81 5.26 -12.74 13.74
C VAL A 81 4.89 -11.98 15.01
#